data_AF-A0A959S033-F1
#
_entry.id   AF-A0A959S033-F1
#
_cell.length_a   1.000
_cell.length_b   1.000
_cell.length_c   1.000
_cell.angle_alpha   90.00
_cell.angle_beta   90.00
_cell.angle_gamma   90.00
#
_symmetry.space_group_name_H-M   'P 1'
#
loop_
_entity.id
_entity.type
_entity.pdbx_description
1 polymer ?
#
loop_
_entity_poly.entity_id
_entity_poly.type
_entity_poly.pdbx_seq_one_letter_code
_entity_poly.pdbx_strand_id
1 'polypeptide(L)'
;DTITNQQTAYFWNWNILGGAATGIAKFLLIPLMFAAFIIIFISTLAEVNRTPFDIPEAESELVSGFFTEYTGMKFAMFFLAEYANMLAVSFLITVLFFGGYHSPFGYLGNSLGIEWLVPIEQGVWFATKGLTFVLVQMWLRWTLPRLRVDQLMTVCWKYLIPYSVPILLLVGFITLI
;
A
#
# COMPACT_ATOMS: atom_id res chain seq x y z
N ASP A 1 -15.14 14.92 -5.81
CA ASP A 1 -15.67 13.56 -5.62
C ASP A 1 -14.54 12.55 -5.65
N THR A 2 -13.99 12.29 -4.47
CA THR A 2 -12.70 11.63 -4.25
C THR A 2 -12.80 10.11 -4.42
N ILE A 3 -11.68 9.44 -4.74
CA ILE A 3 -11.55 7.97 -4.76
C ILE A 3 -12.12 7.33 -3.48
N THR A 4 -11.94 8.01 -2.34
CA THR A 4 -12.49 7.60 -1.05
C THR A 4 -14.03 7.62 -1.04
N ASN A 5 -14.66 8.65 -1.62
CA ASN A 5 -16.12 8.75 -1.69
C ASN A 5 -16.73 7.66 -2.60
N GLN A 6 -15.99 7.16 -3.60
CA GLN A 6 -16.43 6.01 -4.40
C GLN A 6 -16.40 4.69 -3.60
N GLN A 7 -15.67 4.66 -2.49
CA GLN A 7 -15.56 3.51 -1.59
C GLN A 7 -16.49 3.63 -0.37
N THR A 8 -17.46 4.55 -0.41
CA THR A 8 -18.43 4.75 0.66
C THR A 8 -19.42 3.58 0.71
N ALA A 9 -19.35 2.77 1.77
CA ALA A 9 -20.37 1.85 2.31
C ALA A 9 -19.64 0.87 3.26
N TYR A 10 -20.12 -0.37 3.35
CA TYR A 10 -19.44 -1.48 4.02
C TYR A 10 -18.19 -1.94 3.27
N PHE A 11 -17.39 -2.80 3.92
CA PHE A 11 -16.13 -3.32 3.38
C PHE A 11 -16.21 -3.89 1.95
N TRP A 12 -17.40 -4.35 1.53
CA TRP A 12 -17.67 -4.88 0.20
C TRP A 12 -17.44 -3.89 -0.95
N ASN A 13 -17.47 -2.58 -0.70
CA ASN A 13 -17.29 -1.56 -1.75
C ASN A 13 -15.85 -1.05 -1.85
N TRP A 14 -14.93 -1.64 -1.08
CA TRP A 14 -13.51 -1.31 -1.22
C TRP A 14 -13.00 -1.75 -2.59
N ASN A 15 -12.03 -1.00 -3.12
CA ASN A 15 -11.52 -1.26 -4.48
C ASN A 15 -10.91 -2.67 -4.58
N ILE A 16 -10.34 -3.21 -3.50
CA ILE A 16 -9.86 -4.59 -3.48
C ILE A 16 -10.94 -5.65 -3.80
N LEU A 17 -12.22 -5.33 -3.57
CA LEU A 17 -13.37 -6.21 -3.84
C LEU A 17 -14.19 -5.78 -5.09
N GLY A 18 -13.58 -5.03 -6.01
CA GLY A 18 -14.23 -4.60 -7.25
C GLY A 18 -15.03 -3.30 -7.12
N GLY A 19 -14.85 -2.55 -6.02
CA GLY A 19 -15.42 -1.21 -5.84
C GLY A 19 -16.95 -1.18 -5.69
N ALA A 20 -17.55 -0.04 -6.02
CA ALA A 20 -19.00 0.20 -5.95
C ALA A 20 -19.81 -0.46 -7.07
N ALA A 21 -19.17 -1.17 -8.01
CA ALA A 21 -19.87 -1.90 -9.06
C ALA A 21 -20.76 -3.00 -8.46
N THR A 22 -21.94 -3.21 -9.04
CA THR A 22 -22.90 -4.24 -8.60
C THR A 22 -23.13 -5.25 -9.73
N GLY A 23 -23.34 -6.52 -9.39
CA GLY A 23 -23.60 -7.60 -10.36
C GLY A 23 -22.34 -8.32 -10.89
N ILE A 24 -22.40 -8.80 -12.13
CA ILE A 24 -21.36 -9.64 -12.77
C ILE A 24 -20.04 -8.87 -12.94
N ALA A 25 -20.10 -7.56 -13.20
CA ALA A 25 -18.93 -6.70 -13.30
C ALA A 25 -18.09 -6.71 -12.03
N LYS A 26 -18.71 -6.72 -10.85
CA LYS A 26 -18.00 -6.83 -9.56
C LYS A 26 -17.19 -8.11 -9.48
N PHE A 27 -17.81 -9.24 -9.86
CA PHE A 27 -17.15 -10.54 -9.82
C PHE A 27 -15.92 -10.61 -10.74
N LEU A 28 -15.99 -9.98 -11.92
CA LEU A 28 -14.87 -9.88 -12.86
C LEU A 28 -13.76 -8.93 -12.36
N LEU A 29 -14.12 -7.87 -11.64
CA LEU A 29 -13.17 -6.89 -11.12
C LEU A 29 -12.40 -7.37 -9.88
N ILE A 30 -12.97 -8.24 -9.03
CA ILE A 30 -12.31 -8.76 -7.82
C ILE A 30 -10.90 -9.33 -8.11
N PRO A 31 -10.71 -10.31 -9.01
CA PRO A 31 -9.39 -10.88 -9.26
C PRO A 31 -8.41 -9.86 -9.88
N LEU A 32 -8.91 -8.94 -10.71
CA LEU A 32 -8.10 -7.91 -11.36
C LEU A 32 -7.63 -6.84 -10.35
N MET A 33 -8.51 -6.37 -9.49
CA MET A 33 -8.18 -5.39 -8.45
C MET A 33 -7.28 -5.99 -7.37
N PHE A 34 -7.47 -7.28 -7.04
CA PHE A 34 -6.56 -7.99 -6.16
C PHE A 34 -5.16 -8.15 -6.77
N ALA A 35 -5.06 -8.48 -8.06
CA ALA A 35 -3.78 -8.52 -8.76
C ALA A 35 -3.12 -7.13 -8.82
N ALA A 36 -3.88 -6.07 -9.09
CA ALA A 36 -3.39 -4.70 -9.07
C ALA A 36 -2.88 -4.29 -7.68
N PHE A 37 -3.57 -4.70 -6.62
CA PHE A 37 -3.14 -4.50 -5.24
C PHE A 37 -1.80 -5.21 -4.96
N ILE A 38 -1.62 -6.44 -5.40
CA ILE A 38 -0.34 -7.15 -5.22
C ILE A 38 0.79 -6.44 -5.98
N ILE A 39 0.54 -6.01 -7.21
CA ILE A 39 1.54 -5.31 -8.03
C ILE A 39 1.97 -4.01 -7.36
N ILE A 40 1.03 -3.17 -6.94
CA ILE A 40 1.37 -1.91 -6.27
C ILE A 40 2.07 -2.19 -4.94
N PHE A 41 1.62 -3.20 -4.19
CA PHE A 41 2.21 -3.53 -2.90
C PHE A 41 3.68 -3.96 -3.06
N ILE A 42 3.99 -4.81 -4.04
CA ILE A 42 5.38 -5.19 -4.34
C ILE A 42 6.19 -3.98 -4.85
N SER A 43 5.63 -3.15 -5.73
CA SER A 43 6.29 -1.94 -6.22
C SER A 43 6.65 -0.98 -5.09
N THR A 44 5.72 -0.79 -4.15
CA THR A 44 5.92 0.08 -3.00
C THR A 44 6.94 -0.47 -1.99
N LEU A 45 7.01 -1.80 -1.83
CA LEU A 45 8.06 -2.45 -1.06
C LEU A 45 9.45 -2.21 -1.66
N ALA A 46 9.55 -2.23 -2.99
CA ALA A 46 10.79 -1.93 -3.70
C ALA A 46 11.19 -0.45 -3.55
N GLU A 47 10.24 0.48 -3.59
CA GLU A 47 10.51 1.92 -3.43
C GLU A 47 10.99 2.30 -2.03
N VAL A 48 10.47 1.66 -0.98
CA VAL A 48 10.90 1.88 0.41
C VAL A 48 12.29 1.29 0.67
N ASN A 49 12.87 0.58 -0.30
CA ASN A 49 14.21 0.00 -0.24
C ASN A 49 14.43 -0.84 1.03
N ARG A 50 13.38 -1.53 1.50
CA ARG A 50 13.49 -2.37 2.71
C ARG A 50 13.68 -3.83 2.37
N THR A 51 14.47 -4.51 3.20
CA THR A 51 14.63 -5.99 3.20
C THR A 51 13.28 -6.67 2.94
N PRO A 52 13.10 -7.37 1.80
CA PRO A 52 14.07 -8.06 0.93
C PRO A 52 14.74 -7.24 -0.20
N PHE A 53 14.30 -6.00 -0.46
CA PHE A 53 14.75 -5.11 -1.54
C PHE A 53 15.74 -4.02 -1.07
N ASP A 54 16.60 -4.39 -0.14
CA ASP A 54 17.52 -3.47 0.54
C ASP A 54 18.83 -3.31 -0.24
N ILE A 55 18.80 -2.50 -1.31
CA ILE A 55 19.94 -2.25 -2.20
C ILE A 55 20.80 -1.08 -1.71
N PRO A 56 20.25 0.09 -1.33
CA PRO A 56 21.04 1.25 -0.92
C PRO A 56 21.82 1.04 0.38
N GLU A 57 21.29 0.23 1.31
CA GLU A 57 21.99 -0.11 2.56
C GLU A 57 23.20 -1.04 2.29
N ALA A 58 23.23 -1.74 1.16
CA ALA A 58 24.22 -2.79 0.95
C ALA A 58 24.68 -3.03 -0.50
N GLU A 59 24.78 -1.96 -1.29
CA GLU A 59 25.86 -1.80 -2.27
C GLU A 59 27.25 -1.62 -1.61
N SER A 60 27.30 -1.70 -0.27
CA SER A 60 28.46 -2.09 0.52
C SER A 60 28.80 -3.57 0.34
N GLU A 61 29.46 -3.87 -0.76
CA GLU A 61 30.50 -4.92 -0.74
C GLU A 61 31.75 -4.41 0.03
N LEU A 62 31.85 -3.10 0.35
CA LEU A 62 33.08 -2.43 0.81
C LEU A 62 32.94 -1.23 1.81
N VAL A 63 31.94 -1.18 2.71
CA VAL A 63 31.78 -0.27 3.91
C VAL A 63 30.38 0.37 3.89
N SER A 64 29.66 0.21 5.01
CA SER A 64 28.25 0.56 5.24
C SER A 64 27.89 2.03 4.92
N GLY A 65 27.61 2.32 3.64
CA GLY A 65 27.36 3.63 3.01
C GLY A 65 27.02 4.81 3.94
N PHE A 66 25.75 5.21 4.00
CA PHE A 66 25.34 6.37 4.80
C PHE A 66 25.48 6.16 6.32
N PHE A 67 25.58 4.91 6.78
CA PHE A 67 25.83 4.57 8.19
C PHE A 67 27.24 4.92 8.65
N THR A 68 28.21 4.99 7.73
CA THR A 68 29.61 5.28 8.03
C THR A 68 30.03 6.68 7.58
N GLU A 69 29.34 7.24 6.59
CA GLU A 69 29.62 8.58 6.06
C GLU A 69 28.96 9.72 6.85
N TYR A 70 27.83 9.47 7.53
CA TYR A 70 27.07 10.52 8.22
C TYR A 70 27.05 10.34 9.74
N THR A 71 27.22 11.45 10.47
CA THR A 71 27.21 11.47 11.94
C THR A 71 26.00 12.22 12.51
N GLY A 72 25.54 11.78 13.69
CA GLY A 72 24.57 12.49 14.53
C GLY A 72 23.26 12.84 13.84
N MET A 73 23.04 14.14 13.60
CA MET A 73 21.77 14.67 13.08
C MET A 73 21.50 14.26 11.63
N LYS A 74 22.53 14.21 10.77
CA LYS A 74 22.34 13.82 9.36
C LYS A 74 21.91 12.36 9.24
N PHE A 75 22.54 11.48 10.02
CA PHE A 75 22.14 10.09 10.17
C PHE A 75 20.68 9.98 10.63
N ALA A 76 20.30 10.69 11.69
CA ALA A 76 18.93 10.67 12.20
C ALA A 76 17.89 11.12 11.15
N MET A 77 18.19 12.11 10.31
CA MET A 77 17.30 12.55 9.24
C MET A 77 17.13 11.49 8.15
N PHE A 78 18.16 10.72 7.81
CA PHE A 78 18.04 9.60 6.87
C PHE A 78 17.10 8.50 7.39
N PHE A 79 17.25 8.07 8.65
CA PHE A 79 16.29 7.10 9.23
C PHE A 79 14.89 7.65 9.30
N LEU A 80 14.74 8.90 9.73
CA LEU A 80 13.43 9.53 9.81
C LEU A 80 12.77 9.55 8.43
N ALA A 81 13.52 9.87 7.37
CA ALA A 81 13.01 9.89 6.00
C ALA A 81 12.59 8.50 5.51
N GLU A 82 13.38 7.45 5.77
CA GLU A 82 13.02 6.08 5.40
C GLU A 82 11.76 5.59 6.12
N TYR A 83 11.66 5.81 7.44
CA TYR A 83 10.47 5.44 8.21
C TYR A 83 9.25 6.28 7.85
N ALA A 84 9.45 7.57 7.53
CA ALA A 84 8.38 8.42 7.03
C ALA A 84 7.88 7.93 5.66
N ASN A 85 8.78 7.50 4.76
CA ASN A 85 8.41 6.95 3.47
C ASN A 85 7.61 5.65 3.61
N MET A 86 8.06 4.74 4.48
CA MET A 86 7.33 3.51 4.83
C MET A 86 5.89 3.78 5.27
N LEU A 87 5.70 4.79 6.12
CA LEU A 87 4.39 5.20 6.61
C LEU A 87 3.55 5.88 5.52
N ALA A 88 4.14 6.76 4.71
CA ALA A 88 3.46 7.45 3.62
C ALA A 88 2.92 6.47 2.56
N VAL A 89 3.76 5.51 2.18
CA VAL A 89 3.41 4.45 1.24
C VAL A 89 2.30 3.54 1.77
N SER A 90 2.37 3.17 3.06
CA SER A 90 1.31 2.36 3.71
C SER A 90 -0.05 3.09 3.73
N PHE A 91 -0.02 4.41 3.95
CA PHE A 91 -1.22 5.24 3.85
C PHE A 91 -1.74 5.36 2.41
N LEU A 92 -0.86 5.50 1.42
CA LEU A 92 -1.24 5.54 0.01
C LEU A 92 -1.99 4.26 -0.39
N ILE A 93 -1.48 3.09 -0.02
CA ILE A 93 -2.13 1.80 -0.28
C ILE A 93 -3.49 1.70 0.41
N THR A 94 -3.58 2.20 1.65
CA THR A 94 -4.83 2.22 2.42
C THR A 94 -5.90 3.07 1.74
N VAL A 95 -5.53 4.24 1.20
CA VAL A 95 -6.45 5.12 0.46
C VAL A 95 -6.87 4.48 -0.86
N LEU A 96 -5.94 3.90 -1.61
CA LEU A 96 -6.23 3.38 -2.95
C LEU A 96 -7.12 2.12 -2.91
N PHE A 97 -6.86 1.18 -1.99
CA PHE A 97 -7.49 -0.15 -2.04
C PHE A 97 -8.45 -0.44 -0.89
N PHE A 98 -8.20 0.12 0.30
CA PHE A 98 -8.89 -0.25 1.55
C PHE A 98 -9.85 0.82 2.08
N GLY A 99 -10.32 1.73 1.23
CA GLY A 99 -11.35 2.69 1.62
C GLY A 99 -10.87 3.84 2.50
N GLY A 100 -9.55 4.05 2.65
CA GLY A 100 -9.00 5.15 3.45
C GLY A 100 -9.58 5.21 4.87
N TYR A 101 -10.32 6.28 5.15
CA TYR A 101 -10.97 6.61 6.42
C TYR A 101 -12.35 5.95 6.64
N HIS A 102 -12.84 5.14 5.70
CA HIS A 102 -14.15 4.48 5.85
C HIS A 102 -14.09 3.25 6.78
N SER A 103 -15.03 3.19 7.72
CA SER A 103 -15.19 2.05 8.63
C SER A 103 -15.78 0.83 7.89
N PRO A 104 -15.28 -0.40 8.13
CA PRO A 104 -15.82 -1.63 7.52
C PRO A 104 -17.27 -1.95 7.97
N PHE A 105 -17.66 -1.52 9.17
CA PHE A 105 -18.89 -1.93 9.87
C PHE A 105 -19.87 -0.77 10.13
N GLY A 106 -19.60 0.43 9.60
CA GLY A 106 -20.35 1.66 9.89
C GLY A 106 -19.71 2.50 10.99
N TYR A 107 -20.16 3.76 11.13
CA TYR A 107 -19.68 4.69 12.14
C TYR A 107 -20.48 4.52 13.43
N LEU A 108 -19.79 4.20 14.52
CA LEU A 108 -20.41 4.01 15.83
C LEU A 108 -20.96 5.34 16.35
N GLY A 109 -20.29 6.46 16.04
CA GLY A 109 -20.77 7.82 16.32
C GLY A 109 -22.16 8.12 15.76
N ASN A 110 -22.51 7.58 14.57
CA ASN A 110 -23.85 7.75 14.00
C ASN A 110 -24.89 6.88 14.71
N SER A 111 -24.51 5.68 15.16
CA SER A 111 -25.40 4.79 15.93
C SER A 111 -25.68 5.28 17.36
N LEU A 112 -24.74 6.04 17.94
CA LEU A 112 -24.83 6.61 19.29
C LEU A 112 -25.30 8.07 19.31
N GLY A 113 -25.52 8.69 18.15
CA GLY A 113 -25.96 10.09 18.02
C GLY A 113 -24.90 11.13 18.41
N ILE A 114 -23.61 10.76 18.43
CA ILE A 114 -22.49 11.64 18.81
C ILE A 114 -21.72 12.02 17.55
N GLU A 115 -22.13 13.12 16.92
CA GLU A 115 -21.57 13.57 15.63
C GLU A 115 -20.07 13.91 15.71
N TRP A 116 -19.59 14.41 16.84
CA TRP A 116 -18.17 14.76 17.02
C TRP A 116 -17.24 13.54 17.11
N LEU A 117 -17.77 12.34 17.34
CA LEU A 117 -16.96 11.11 17.42
C LEU A 117 -16.60 10.57 16.03
N VAL A 118 -17.39 10.90 14.99
CA VAL A 118 -17.22 10.37 13.63
C VAL A 118 -15.86 10.71 13.01
N PRO A 119 -15.33 11.95 13.09
CA PRO A 119 -14.01 12.28 12.56
C PRO A 119 -12.86 11.57 13.31
N ILE A 120 -13.04 11.34 14.62
CA ILE A 120 -12.03 10.66 15.45
C ILE A 120 -11.99 9.18 15.07
N GLU A 121 -13.14 8.53 14.92
CA GLU A 121 -13.22 7.15 14.43
C GLU A 121 -12.60 7.00 13.03
N GLN A 122 -12.85 7.94 12.13
CA GLN A 122 -12.24 7.98 10.79
C GLN A 122 -10.72 8.03 10.85
N GLY A 123 -10.17 8.92 11.69
CA GLY A 123 -8.73 9.03 11.91
C GLY A 123 -8.12 7.77 12.50
N VAL A 124 -8.78 7.17 13.49
CA VAL A 124 -8.33 5.91 14.11
C VAL A 124 -8.33 4.78 13.09
N TRP A 125 -9.39 4.59 12.32
CA TRP A 125 -9.45 3.55 11.28
C TRP A 125 -8.38 3.73 10.22
N PHE A 126 -8.13 4.95 9.79
CA PHE A 126 -7.07 5.25 8.83
C PHE A 126 -5.69 4.91 9.39
N ALA A 127 -5.40 5.33 10.63
CA ALA A 127 -4.16 5.04 11.32
C ALA A 127 -3.98 3.52 11.53
N THR A 128 -5.00 2.82 12.02
CA THR A 128 -4.95 1.37 12.27
C THR A 128 -4.69 0.58 10.99
N LYS A 129 -5.38 0.91 9.87
CA LYS A 129 -5.14 0.26 8.58
C LYS A 129 -3.72 0.53 8.06
N GLY A 130 -3.27 1.78 8.09
CA GLY A 130 -1.92 2.14 7.69
C GLY A 130 -0.85 1.43 8.53
N LEU A 131 -1.02 1.41 9.86
CA LEU A 131 -0.12 0.68 10.77
C LEU A 131 -0.16 -0.83 10.52
N THR A 132 -1.30 -1.39 10.13
CA THR A 132 -1.38 -2.81 9.75
C THR A 132 -0.49 -3.10 8.53
N PHE A 133 -0.46 -2.21 7.52
CA PHE A 133 0.46 -2.37 6.39
C PHE A 133 1.92 -2.24 6.80
N VAL A 134 2.26 -1.29 7.68
CA VAL A 134 3.61 -1.20 8.26
C VAL A 134 3.98 -2.50 8.97
N LEU A 135 3.06 -3.09 9.76
CA LEU A 135 3.29 -4.39 10.40
C LEU A 135 3.49 -5.51 9.38
N VAL A 136 2.75 -5.53 8.27
CA VAL A 136 2.96 -6.49 7.18
C VAL A 136 4.33 -6.30 6.54
N GLN A 137 4.77 -5.07 6.28
CA GLN A 137 6.10 -4.79 5.74
C GLN A 137 7.22 -5.27 6.69
N MET A 138 7.05 -5.03 8.00
CA MET A 138 7.97 -5.53 9.02
C MET A 138 7.96 -7.06 9.13
N TRP A 139 6.80 -7.69 8.95
CA TRP A 139 6.70 -9.15 8.92
C TRP A 139 7.38 -9.76 7.69
N LEU A 140 7.22 -9.13 6.52
CA LEU A 140 7.90 -9.56 5.29
C LEU A 140 9.42 -9.51 5.42
N ARG A 141 9.95 -8.50 6.13
CA ARG A 141 11.38 -8.42 6.45
C ARG A 141 11.91 -9.62 7.22
N TRP A 142 11.11 -10.23 8.10
CA TRP A 142 11.53 -11.40 8.87
C TRP A 142 11.32 -12.73 8.14
N THR A 143 10.50 -12.75 7.10
CA THR A 143 10.10 -13.99 6.41
C THR A 143 10.83 -14.20 5.09
N LEU A 144 11.14 -13.14 4.35
CA LEU A 144 11.73 -13.25 3.01
C LEU A 144 13.25 -13.13 3.03
N PRO A 145 13.97 -14.00 2.31
CA PRO A 145 15.40 -13.83 2.10
C PRO A 145 15.67 -12.61 1.22
N ARG A 146 16.85 -12.02 1.40
CA ARG A 146 17.28 -10.87 0.61
C ARG A 146 17.47 -11.24 -0.86
N LEU A 147 17.02 -10.38 -1.77
CA LEU A 147 17.16 -10.56 -3.22
C LEU A 147 18.33 -9.76 -3.77
N ARG A 148 18.99 -10.30 -4.82
CA ARG A 148 20.04 -9.56 -5.55
C ARG A 148 19.42 -8.50 -6.46
N VAL A 149 20.16 -7.42 -6.71
CA VAL A 149 19.81 -6.32 -7.64
C VAL A 149 19.32 -6.86 -9.00
N ASP A 150 20.04 -7.82 -9.60
CA ASP A 150 19.65 -8.41 -10.89
C ASP A 150 18.26 -9.08 -10.85
N GLN A 151 17.95 -9.76 -9.75
CA GLN A 151 16.67 -10.44 -9.56
C GLN A 151 15.55 -9.41 -9.32
N LEU A 152 15.82 -8.35 -8.54
CA LEU A 152 14.89 -7.24 -8.35
C LEU A 152 14.56 -6.58 -9.68
N MET A 153 15.58 -6.24 -10.48
CA MET A 153 15.38 -5.61 -11.78
C MET A 153 14.59 -6.51 -12.73
N THR A 154 14.83 -7.82 -12.68
CA THR A 154 14.02 -8.78 -13.45
C THR A 154 12.56 -8.78 -12.99
N VAL A 155 12.28 -8.76 -11.68
CA VAL A 155 10.91 -8.67 -11.14
C VAL A 155 10.20 -7.39 -11.62
N CYS A 156 10.86 -6.24 -11.50
CA CYS A 156 10.28 -4.96 -11.89
C CYS A 156 10.02 -4.87 -13.40
N TRP A 157 11.01 -5.18 -14.22
CA TRP A 157 10.92 -4.96 -15.66
C TRP A 157 10.23 -6.09 -16.41
N LYS A 158 10.46 -7.35 -16.03
CA LYS A 158 9.96 -8.50 -16.78
C LYS A 158 8.59 -8.98 -16.30
N TYR A 159 8.24 -8.70 -15.04
CA TYR A 159 6.99 -9.18 -14.46
C TYR A 159 6.04 -8.03 -14.08
N LEU A 160 6.45 -7.07 -13.25
CA LEU A 160 5.52 -6.03 -12.76
C LEU A 160 4.98 -5.14 -13.88
N ILE A 161 5.83 -4.64 -14.79
CA ILE A 161 5.39 -3.77 -15.90
C ILE A 161 4.49 -4.54 -16.90
N PRO A 162 4.87 -5.73 -17.41
CA PRO A 162 4.03 -6.42 -18.39
C PRO A 162 2.70 -6.92 -17.82
N TYR A 163 2.59 -7.16 -16.52
CA TYR A 163 1.32 -7.52 -15.88
C TYR A 163 0.45 -6.29 -15.55
N SER A 164 1.05 -5.15 -15.20
CA SER A 164 0.27 -3.96 -14.83
C SER A 164 -0.51 -3.37 -16.00
N VAL A 165 0.07 -3.35 -17.21
CA VAL A 165 -0.55 -2.75 -18.40
C VAL A 165 -1.85 -3.47 -18.82
N PRO A 166 -1.88 -4.80 -19.01
CA PRO A 166 -3.12 -5.50 -19.33
C PRO A 166 -4.19 -5.38 -18.24
N ILE A 167 -3.81 -5.41 -16.96
CA ILE A 167 -4.77 -5.25 -15.85
C ILE A 167 -5.41 -3.87 -15.91
N LEU A 168 -4.65 -2.82 -16.17
CA LEU A 168 -5.17 -1.46 -16.33
C LEU A 168 -6.16 -1.39 -17.50
N LEU A 169 -5.83 -1.96 -18.66
CA LEU A 169 -6.71 -1.97 -19.83
C LEU A 169 -8.00 -2.75 -19.58
N LEU A 170 -7.91 -3.93 -18.95
CA LEU A 170 -9.07 -4.76 -18.61
C LEU A 170 -9.99 -4.08 -17.61
N VAL A 171 -9.43 -3.47 -16.55
CA VAL A 171 -10.21 -2.71 -15.57
C VAL A 171 -10.92 -1.55 -16.25
N GLY A 172 -10.21 -0.76 -17.07
CA GLY A 172 -10.79 0.34 -17.82
C GLY A 172 -11.94 -0.10 -18.73
N PHE A 173 -11.76 -1.19 -19.48
CA PHE A 173 -12.80 -1.74 -20.35
C PHE A 173 -14.03 -2.22 -19.59
N ILE A 174 -13.86 -2.95 -18.48
CA ILE A 174 -14.98 -3.44 -17.67
C ILE A 174 -15.74 -2.29 -17.01
N THR A 175 -15.06 -1.22 -16.59
CA THR A 175 -15.74 -0.06 -16.00
C THR A 175 -16.53 0.79 -17.00
N LEU A 176 -16.23 0.68 -18.30
CA LEU A 176 -16.96 1.39 -19.36
C LEU A 176 -18.23 0.66 -19.82
N ILE A 177 -18.32 -0.65 -19.58
CA ILE A 177 -19.48 -1.50 -19.90
C ILE A 177 -20.48 -1.44 -18.74
#